data_AF-A0A8T2R5U9-F1
#
_entry.id   AF-A0A8T2R5U9-F1
#
_cell.length_a   1.000
_cell.length_b   1.000
_cell.length_c   1.000
_cell.angle_alpha   90.00
_cell.angle_beta   90.00
_cell.angle_gamma   90.00
#
_symmetry.space_group_name_H-M   'P 1'
#
loop_
_entity.id
_entity.type
_entity.pdbx_description
1 polymer ?
#
loop_
_entity_poly.entity_id
_entity_poly.type
_entity_poly.pdbx_seq_one_letter_code
_entity_poly.pdbx_strand_id
1 'polypeptide(L)'
;MEEFEELVGESHPAKDALLKIYMRRIKLSKGVDDEDDDNLDEDMEVDDSKGSEDDFDEDEVVEICPAGCDQELYEKVCQLRERRTIEDSLLQESNKHLDVAQREKESKLKKKKAIETALASLEKEMEDFQKEKQNSLNQIDAVLPLYMHQLENLPDGKLPDDLSGVLVFSNKVINQLKETIKDHNTETVALKKLQKELKKEHITLVRERKSRESKIEDLEQRVIDVQMLKFGQMIDLEVLDTMNAKKDNEELRLQLRTQEAQNAAEVSKWNRLIDNSIDQIARAMKEHAACLHVTADLQESIRLLNKNMQQKAGSTYRDVFVEKKKAELEYNHLSKVVAAQGNRIEILNQELLSIQNDRRKLFP
;
A
#
# COMPACT_ATOMS: atom_id res chain seq x y z
N MET A 1 -4.63 -25.35 -3.02
CA MET A 1 -4.59 -26.74 -3.57
C MET A 1 -5.95 -27.17 -4.05
N GLU A 2 -7.02 -26.97 -3.27
CA GLU A 2 -8.41 -27.31 -3.67
C GLU A 2 -8.80 -26.71 -5.04
N GLU A 3 -8.48 -25.44 -5.31
CA GLU A 3 -8.79 -24.81 -6.60
C GLU A 3 -8.00 -25.39 -7.80
N PHE A 4 -6.80 -25.94 -7.58
CA PHE A 4 -6.04 -26.60 -8.65
C PHE A 4 -6.62 -27.99 -8.95
N GLU A 5 -7.07 -28.70 -7.92
CA GLU A 5 -7.72 -30.01 -8.04
C GLU A 5 -9.10 -29.89 -8.70
N GLU A 6 -9.85 -28.83 -8.40
CA GLU A 6 -11.13 -28.49 -9.04
C GLU A 6 -10.96 -28.13 -10.53
N LEU A 7 -9.85 -27.48 -10.88
CA LEU A 7 -9.60 -27.00 -12.25
C LEU A 7 -9.05 -28.09 -13.19
N VAL A 8 -8.16 -28.96 -12.71
CA VAL A 8 -7.49 -29.98 -13.53
C VAL A 8 -8.26 -31.31 -13.53
N GLY A 9 -9.00 -31.61 -12.46
CA GLY A 9 -9.67 -32.90 -12.27
C GLY A 9 -8.69 -34.06 -12.04
N GLU A 10 -9.18 -35.16 -11.46
CA GLU A 10 -8.32 -36.29 -11.06
C GLU A 10 -7.76 -37.12 -12.23
N SER A 11 -8.29 -36.97 -13.45
CA SER A 11 -8.04 -37.87 -14.59
C SER A 11 -7.33 -37.23 -15.80
N HIS A 12 -6.77 -36.01 -15.66
CA HIS A 12 -6.13 -35.34 -16.79
C HIS A 12 -4.73 -35.91 -17.07
N PRO A 13 -4.40 -36.33 -18.31
CA PRO A 13 -3.13 -36.98 -18.65
C PRO A 13 -1.89 -36.11 -18.41
N ALA A 14 -2.07 -34.79 -18.29
CA ALA A 14 -1.01 -33.81 -17.99
C ALA A 14 -1.00 -33.30 -16.53
N LYS A 15 -1.75 -33.92 -15.61
CA LYS A 15 -1.89 -33.45 -14.21
C LYS A 15 -0.54 -33.31 -13.50
N ASP A 16 0.35 -34.28 -13.64
CA ASP A 16 1.67 -34.25 -12.99
C ASP A 16 2.57 -33.15 -13.54
N ALA A 17 2.47 -32.86 -14.84
CA ALA A 17 3.20 -31.76 -15.46
C ALA A 17 2.66 -30.40 -15.01
N LEU A 18 1.33 -30.23 -14.97
CA LEU A 18 0.67 -29.02 -14.49
C LEU A 18 0.89 -28.80 -12.98
N LEU A 19 0.97 -29.86 -12.19
CA LEU A 19 1.27 -29.79 -10.76
C LEU A 19 2.71 -29.32 -10.53
N LYS A 20 3.67 -29.81 -11.32
CA LYS A 20 5.06 -29.33 -11.29
C LYS A 20 5.16 -27.86 -11.65
N ILE A 21 4.41 -27.41 -12.66
CA ILE A 21 4.36 -26.00 -13.07
C ILE A 21 3.73 -25.16 -11.96
N TYR A 22 2.59 -25.59 -11.43
CA TYR A 22 1.92 -24.92 -10.31
C TYR A 22 2.87 -24.82 -9.12
N MET A 23 3.54 -25.90 -8.69
CA MET A 23 4.42 -25.94 -7.52
C MET A 23 5.78 -25.26 -7.71
N ARG A 24 6.18 -24.93 -8.95
CA ARG A 24 7.42 -24.20 -9.22
C ARG A 24 7.36 -22.82 -8.55
N ARG A 25 8.34 -22.53 -7.70
CA ARG A 25 8.51 -21.21 -7.12
C ARG A 25 9.21 -20.32 -8.13
N ILE A 26 8.59 -19.19 -8.46
CA ILE A 26 9.20 -18.16 -9.29
C ILE A 26 9.61 -17.01 -8.39
N LYS A 27 10.78 -16.45 -8.63
CA LYS A 27 11.18 -15.21 -7.97
C LYS A 27 10.34 -14.09 -8.56
N LEU A 28 9.46 -13.48 -7.77
CA LEU A 28 8.87 -12.20 -8.15
C LEU A 28 10.03 -11.22 -8.38
N SER A 29 10.15 -10.66 -9.58
CA SER A 29 11.02 -9.53 -9.81
C SER A 29 10.47 -8.37 -8.99
N LYS A 30 11.10 -8.10 -7.84
CA LYS A 30 10.79 -6.95 -7.00
C LYS A 30 10.88 -5.70 -7.88
N GLY A 31 9.76 -5.02 -8.07
CA GLY A 31 9.75 -3.70 -8.68
C GLY A 31 10.65 -2.79 -7.85
N VAL A 32 11.61 -2.15 -8.52
CA VAL A 32 12.52 -1.18 -7.93
C VAL A 32 11.68 0.03 -7.50
N ASP A 33 11.47 0.16 -6.19
CA ASP A 33 11.16 1.41 -5.48
C ASP A 33 11.32 1.11 -3.96
N ASP A 34 12.57 0.97 -3.53
CA ASP A 34 12.98 1.00 -2.11
C ASP A 34 14.14 2.02 -2.03
N GLU A 35 13.81 3.31 -1.93
CA GLU A 35 14.74 4.32 -1.42
C GLU A 35 14.52 4.44 0.10
N ASP A 36 15.61 4.18 0.83
CA ASP A 36 15.97 4.64 2.17
C ASP A 36 15.14 4.16 3.39
N ASP A 37 15.71 3.19 4.11
CA ASP A 37 15.86 3.31 5.58
C ASP A 37 17.07 2.50 6.06
N ASP A 38 18.23 3.16 6.05
CA ASP A 38 19.43 2.72 6.77
C ASP A 38 19.18 2.83 8.29
N ASN A 39 18.97 1.70 8.96
CA ASN A 39 19.35 1.57 10.36
C ASN A 39 20.02 0.23 10.64
N LEU A 40 21.34 0.33 10.80
CA LEU A 40 22.26 -0.64 11.34
C LEU A 40 21.77 -1.25 12.64
N ASP A 41 21.85 -2.58 12.76
CA ASP A 41 22.49 -3.18 13.93
C ASP A 41 23.19 -4.48 13.52
N GLU A 42 24.51 -4.44 13.58
CA GLU A 42 25.43 -5.55 13.41
C GLU A 42 25.36 -6.45 14.65
N ASP A 43 24.74 -7.63 14.52
CA ASP A 43 25.29 -8.85 15.12
C ASP A 43 24.42 -10.05 14.75
N MET A 44 24.91 -10.88 13.83
CA MET A 44 24.52 -12.29 13.77
C MET A 44 25.58 -13.10 13.03
N GLU A 45 26.52 -13.66 13.82
CA GLU A 45 27.15 -14.94 13.47
C GLU A 45 26.02 -15.99 13.42
N VAL A 46 25.69 -16.45 12.21
CA VAL A 46 24.82 -17.62 12.01
C VAL A 46 25.62 -18.67 11.25
N ASP A 47 26.25 -19.55 12.02
CA ASP A 47 26.57 -20.91 11.57
C ASP A 47 25.26 -21.71 11.55
N ASP A 48 24.65 -21.83 10.38
CA ASP A 48 23.76 -22.96 10.09
C ASP A 48 23.99 -23.43 8.65
N SER A 49 25.14 -24.06 8.46
CA SER A 49 25.36 -24.98 7.35
C SER A 49 24.46 -26.22 7.52
N LYS A 50 23.21 -26.12 7.08
CA LYS A 50 22.42 -27.28 6.66
C LYS A 50 21.96 -27.09 5.23
N GLY A 51 22.87 -27.47 4.33
CA GLY A 51 22.58 -27.71 2.93
C GLY A 51 21.39 -28.65 2.78
N SER A 52 20.32 -28.13 2.21
CA SER A 52 19.41 -28.92 1.41
C SER A 52 19.90 -28.78 -0.02
N GLU A 53 20.80 -29.68 -0.40
CA GLU A 53 21.12 -29.99 -1.79
C GLU A 53 19.85 -30.57 -2.43
N ASP A 54 19.05 -29.71 -3.04
CA ASP A 54 18.24 -30.09 -4.19
C ASP A 54 18.35 -28.93 -5.17
N ASP A 55 19.52 -28.89 -5.79
CA ASP A 55 19.85 -28.05 -6.94
C ASP A 55 19.00 -28.58 -8.10
N PHE A 56 17.76 -28.09 -8.18
CA PHE A 56 16.90 -28.35 -9.31
C PHE A 56 17.50 -27.64 -10.51
N ASP A 57 18.17 -28.44 -11.34
CA ASP A 57 18.72 -28.11 -12.65
C ASP A 57 18.01 -26.89 -13.26
N GLU A 58 18.82 -25.85 -13.49
CA GLU A 58 18.51 -24.64 -14.22
C GLU A 58 18.31 -24.95 -15.72
N ASP A 59 17.52 -25.98 -16.03
CA ASP A 59 17.03 -26.19 -17.37
C ASP A 59 15.96 -25.13 -17.63
N GLU A 60 16.31 -24.25 -18.54
CA GLU A 60 15.49 -23.31 -19.27
C GLU A 60 14.44 -24.09 -20.08
N VAL A 61 13.57 -24.84 -19.39
CA VAL A 61 12.43 -25.53 -19.99
C VAL A 61 11.46 -24.44 -20.38
N VAL A 62 11.55 -24.03 -21.64
CA VAL A 62 10.59 -23.20 -22.34
C VAL A 62 9.20 -23.68 -21.92
N GLU A 63 8.43 -22.76 -21.35
CA GLU A 63 7.06 -22.94 -20.89
C GLU A 63 6.14 -23.29 -22.07
N ILE A 64 6.29 -24.49 -22.62
CA ILE A 64 5.50 -25.03 -23.70
C ILE A 64 4.35 -25.81 -23.05
N CYS A 65 3.13 -25.44 -23.44
CA CYS A 65 1.92 -26.16 -23.06
C CYS A 65 2.13 -27.68 -23.28
N PRO A 66 1.96 -28.53 -22.25
CA PRO A 66 2.17 -29.97 -22.40
C PRO A 66 1.30 -30.53 -23.54
N ALA A 67 1.84 -31.44 -24.36
CA ALA A 67 1.11 -32.01 -25.48
C ALA A 67 -0.20 -32.68 -25.00
N GLY A 68 -1.34 -32.15 -25.44
CA GLY A 68 -2.68 -32.61 -25.02
C GLY A 68 -3.32 -31.83 -23.87
N CYS A 69 -2.79 -30.65 -23.52
CA CYS A 69 -3.42 -29.72 -22.58
C CYS A 69 -4.05 -28.55 -23.35
N ASP A 70 -5.26 -28.14 -22.93
CA ASP A 70 -5.89 -26.94 -23.47
C ASP A 70 -5.11 -25.69 -23.01
N GLN A 71 -4.79 -24.82 -23.97
CA GLN A 71 -4.04 -23.57 -23.73
C GLN A 71 -4.67 -22.72 -22.60
N GLU A 72 -6.01 -22.71 -22.51
CA GLU A 72 -6.73 -21.99 -21.46
C GLU A 72 -6.55 -22.60 -20.06
N LEU A 73 -6.40 -23.93 -19.96
CA LEU A 73 -6.16 -24.61 -18.69
C LEU A 73 -4.74 -24.30 -18.20
N TYR A 74 -3.77 -24.31 -19.12
CA TYR A 74 -2.39 -23.94 -18.85
C TYR A 74 -2.26 -22.50 -18.33
N GLU A 75 -2.88 -21.54 -19.00
CA GLU A 75 -2.87 -20.12 -18.59
C GLU A 75 -3.49 -19.92 -17.20
N LYS A 76 -4.60 -20.60 -16.90
CA LYS A 76 -5.22 -20.55 -15.56
C LYS A 76 -4.33 -21.18 -14.49
N VAL A 77 -3.60 -22.25 -14.78
CA VAL A 77 -2.63 -22.85 -13.85
C VAL A 77 -1.44 -21.90 -13.60
N CYS A 78 -0.98 -21.18 -14.62
CA CYS A 78 0.05 -20.14 -14.46
C CYS A 78 -0.46 -18.97 -13.62
N GLN A 79 -1.70 -18.50 -13.81
CA GLN A 79 -2.31 -17.47 -12.96
C GLN A 79 -2.46 -17.93 -11.50
N LEU A 80 -2.88 -19.19 -11.27
CA LEU A 80 -2.96 -19.76 -9.93
C LEU A 80 -1.57 -19.86 -9.26
N ARG A 81 -0.51 -20.14 -10.03
CA ARG A 81 0.87 -20.12 -9.55
C ARG A 81 1.31 -18.72 -9.16
N GLU A 82 1.05 -17.72 -10.00
CA GLU A 82 1.36 -16.31 -9.70
C GLU A 82 0.66 -15.85 -8.43
N ARG A 83 -0.66 -16.11 -8.33
CA ARG A 83 -1.45 -15.79 -7.14
C ARG A 83 -0.89 -16.45 -5.89
N ARG A 84 -0.59 -17.76 -5.93
CA ARG A 84 0.02 -18.46 -4.79
C ARG A 84 1.37 -17.85 -4.41
N THR A 85 2.21 -17.52 -5.39
CA THR A 85 3.55 -16.96 -5.13
C THR A 85 3.46 -15.58 -4.46
N ILE A 86 2.48 -14.76 -4.86
CA ILE A 86 2.18 -13.47 -4.20
C ILE A 86 1.70 -13.70 -2.77
N GLU A 87 0.74 -14.61 -2.58
CA GLU A 87 0.20 -14.96 -1.25
C GLU A 87 1.28 -15.49 -0.31
N ASP A 88 2.14 -16.39 -0.79
CA ASP A 88 3.27 -16.94 -0.04
C ASP A 88 4.28 -15.83 0.37
N SER A 89 4.55 -14.88 -0.53
CA SER A 89 5.42 -13.72 -0.25
C SER A 89 4.81 -12.81 0.83
N LEU A 90 3.52 -12.49 0.71
CA LEU A 90 2.80 -11.68 1.70
C LEU A 90 2.75 -12.38 3.07
N LEU A 91 2.54 -13.70 3.09
CA LEU A 91 2.59 -14.49 4.33
C LEU A 91 3.98 -14.46 4.95
N GLN A 92 5.04 -14.56 4.14
CA GLN A 92 6.41 -14.50 4.64
C GLN A 92 6.75 -13.11 5.22
N GLU A 93 6.34 -12.03 4.57
CA GLU A 93 6.50 -10.66 5.09
C GLU A 93 5.69 -10.45 6.38
N SER A 94 4.43 -10.89 6.41
CA SER A 94 3.59 -10.85 7.60
C SER A 94 4.20 -11.61 8.78
N ASN A 95 4.75 -12.81 8.52
CA ASN A 95 5.46 -13.59 9.55
C ASN A 95 6.71 -12.88 10.07
N LYS A 96 7.50 -12.24 9.19
CA LYS A 96 8.65 -11.41 9.61
C LYS A 96 8.21 -10.27 10.53
N HIS A 97 7.12 -9.56 10.19
CA HIS A 97 6.58 -8.50 11.03
C HIS A 97 6.07 -9.03 12.38
N LEU A 98 5.43 -10.20 12.40
CA LEU A 98 5.02 -10.86 13.63
C LEU A 98 6.21 -11.20 14.53
N ASP A 99 7.29 -11.75 13.97
CA ASP A 99 8.49 -12.11 14.73
C ASP A 99 9.17 -10.87 15.33
N VAL A 100 9.28 -9.78 14.57
CA VAL A 100 9.81 -8.50 15.07
C VAL A 100 8.93 -7.97 16.21
N ALA A 101 7.61 -7.94 16.02
CA ALA A 101 6.68 -7.49 17.05
C ALA A 101 6.73 -8.37 18.32
N GLN A 102 6.93 -9.67 18.18
CA GLN A 102 7.11 -10.59 19.31
C GLN A 102 8.41 -10.30 20.08
N ARG A 103 9.54 -10.12 19.38
CA ARG A 103 10.82 -9.76 20.00
C ARG A 103 10.74 -8.42 20.74
N GLU A 104 10.08 -7.43 20.16
CA GLU A 104 9.85 -6.14 20.82
C GLU A 104 9.01 -6.29 22.10
N LYS A 105 7.92 -7.08 22.03
CA LYS A 105 7.06 -7.33 23.18
C LYS A 105 7.86 -7.96 24.32
N GLU A 106 8.69 -8.96 24.03
CA GLU A 106 9.53 -9.61 25.03
C GLU A 106 10.57 -8.65 25.63
N SER A 107 11.21 -7.83 24.81
CA SER A 107 12.16 -6.79 25.26
C SER A 107 11.48 -5.77 26.18
N LYS A 108 10.31 -5.26 25.80
CA LYS A 108 9.49 -4.35 26.61
C LYS A 108 9.04 -5.00 27.92
N LEU A 109 8.68 -6.28 27.90
CA LEU A 109 8.31 -7.04 29.10
C LEU A 109 9.49 -7.20 30.07
N LYS A 110 10.69 -7.51 29.56
CA LYS A 110 11.91 -7.59 30.37
C LYS A 110 12.24 -6.24 31.01
N LYS A 111 12.19 -5.14 30.23
CA LYS A 111 12.40 -3.78 30.75
C LYS A 111 11.38 -3.41 31.82
N LYS A 112 10.10 -3.72 31.61
CA LYS A 112 9.04 -3.50 32.61
C LYS A 112 9.36 -4.20 33.93
N LYS A 113 9.69 -5.49 33.90
CA LYS A 113 10.03 -6.26 35.11
C LYS A 113 11.24 -5.68 35.84
N ALA A 114 12.29 -5.28 35.10
CA ALA A 114 13.46 -4.65 35.69
C ALA A 114 13.12 -3.33 36.39
N ILE A 115 12.28 -2.49 35.78
CA ILE A 115 11.80 -1.24 36.38
C ILE A 115 10.96 -1.53 37.63
N GLU A 116 10.05 -2.49 37.59
CA GLU A 116 9.24 -2.89 38.75
C GLU A 116 10.12 -3.34 39.93
N THR A 117 11.16 -4.14 39.66
CA THR A 117 12.09 -4.54 40.72
C THR A 117 12.90 -3.38 41.28
N ALA A 118 13.32 -2.43 40.43
CA ALA A 118 14.06 -1.24 40.87
C ALA A 118 13.17 -0.28 41.66
N LEU A 119 11.90 -0.14 41.29
CA LEU A 119 10.93 0.65 42.05
C LEU A 119 10.71 0.04 43.43
N ALA A 120 10.46 -1.26 43.51
CA ALA A 120 10.27 -1.94 44.79
C ALA A 120 11.50 -1.84 45.71
N SER A 121 12.73 -1.89 45.15
CA SER A 121 13.93 -1.67 45.95
C SER A 121 14.05 -0.22 46.44
N LEU A 122 13.77 0.77 45.58
CA LEU A 122 13.81 2.19 45.95
C LEU A 122 12.75 2.54 47.00
N GLU A 123 11.54 2.00 46.89
CA GLU A 123 10.49 2.16 47.89
C GLU A 123 10.93 1.63 49.26
N LYS A 124 11.54 0.43 49.27
CA LYS A 124 12.08 -0.15 50.49
C LYS A 124 13.24 0.68 51.07
N GLU A 125 14.18 1.14 50.25
CA GLU A 125 15.25 2.04 50.68
C GLU A 125 14.69 3.34 51.26
N MET A 126 13.61 3.87 50.70
CA MET A 126 12.95 5.06 51.21
C MET A 126 12.30 4.80 52.57
N GLU A 127 11.62 3.67 52.77
CA GLU A 127 11.06 3.28 54.06
C GLU A 127 12.16 3.11 55.12
N ASP A 128 13.27 2.46 54.76
CA ASP A 128 14.38 2.23 55.67
C ASP A 128 15.08 3.56 56.03
N PHE A 129 15.24 4.47 55.06
CA PHE A 129 15.72 5.83 55.31
C PHE A 129 14.78 6.63 56.22
N GLN A 130 13.46 6.52 56.03
CA GLN A 130 12.50 7.17 56.92
C GLN A 130 12.57 6.62 58.35
N LYS A 131 12.73 5.31 58.52
CA LYS A 131 12.94 4.68 59.84
C LYS A 131 14.25 5.16 60.47
N GLU A 132 15.35 5.22 59.71
CA GLU A 132 16.63 5.71 60.20
C GLU A 132 16.57 7.18 60.60
N LYS A 133 15.90 8.02 59.80
CA LYS A 133 15.61 9.41 60.15
C LYS A 133 14.78 9.51 61.42
N GLN A 134 13.74 8.70 61.57
CA GLN A 134 12.91 8.69 62.78
C GLN A 134 13.73 8.23 63.99
N ASN A 135 14.56 7.20 63.86
CA ASN A 135 15.44 6.72 64.92
C ASN A 135 16.47 7.79 65.32
N SER A 136 17.08 8.47 64.35
CA SER A 136 18.01 9.57 64.60
C SER A 136 17.31 10.75 65.28
N LEU A 137 16.09 11.08 64.85
CA LEU A 137 15.28 12.13 65.47
C LEU A 137 14.88 11.75 66.90
N ASN A 138 14.57 10.48 67.15
CA ASN A 138 14.23 9.95 68.48
C ASN A 138 15.42 9.96 69.45
N GLN A 139 16.67 9.98 68.95
CA GLN A 139 17.87 10.12 69.79
C GLN A 139 18.13 11.57 70.22
N ILE A 140 17.44 12.53 69.62
CA ILE A 140 17.58 13.94 70.00
C ILE A 140 16.70 14.19 71.22
N ASP A 141 17.33 14.33 72.38
CA ASP A 141 16.65 14.71 73.61
C ASP A 141 16.10 16.14 73.49
N ALA A 142 14.79 16.24 73.34
CA ALA A 142 14.08 17.51 73.30
C ALA A 142 13.57 17.87 74.70
N VAL A 143 14.14 18.92 75.30
CA VAL A 143 13.65 19.47 76.57
C VAL A 143 12.49 20.41 76.30
N LEU A 144 11.28 20.02 76.71
CA LEU A 144 10.07 20.82 76.56
C LEU A 144 9.62 21.39 77.92
N PRO A 145 9.64 22.71 78.12
CA PRO A 145 9.00 23.32 79.29
C PRO A 145 7.47 23.21 79.12
N LEU A 146 6.84 22.37 79.94
CA LEU A 146 5.39 22.19 79.96
C LEU A 146 4.80 22.85 81.21
N TYR A 147 3.67 23.52 81.03
CA TYR A 147 2.90 24.05 82.16
C TYR A 147 1.97 22.98 82.73
N MET A 148 1.70 23.05 84.03
CA MET A 148 0.88 22.05 84.73
C MET A 148 -0.51 21.83 84.09
N HIS A 149 -1.11 22.87 83.52
CA HIS A 149 -2.41 22.81 82.86
C HIS A 149 -2.39 22.08 81.50
N GLN A 150 -1.21 21.80 80.94
CA GLN A 150 -1.03 21.10 79.66
C GLN A 150 -0.85 19.59 79.85
N LEU A 151 -0.74 19.12 81.09
CA LEU A 151 -0.57 17.72 81.44
C LEU A 151 -1.95 17.10 81.75
N GLU A 152 -2.48 16.31 80.82
CA GLU A 152 -3.75 15.58 81.04
C GLU A 152 -3.56 14.31 81.88
N ASN A 153 -2.34 13.75 81.94
CA ASN A 153 -2.05 12.54 82.69
C ASN A 153 -1.52 12.83 84.10
N LEU A 154 -2.41 13.29 84.98
CA LEU A 154 -2.13 13.53 86.40
C LEU A 154 -3.04 12.63 87.26
N PRO A 155 -2.58 11.44 87.70
CA PRO A 155 -3.31 10.68 88.70
C PRO A 155 -3.36 11.52 90.00
N ASP A 156 -4.57 11.81 90.47
CA ASP A 156 -4.86 12.61 91.68
C ASP A 156 -4.31 14.05 91.68
N GLY A 157 -4.06 14.66 90.51
CA GLY A 157 -3.63 16.06 90.41
C GLY A 157 -2.22 16.32 90.92
N LYS A 158 -1.42 15.28 91.13
CA LYS A 158 0.00 15.36 91.48
C LYS A 158 0.86 14.95 90.28
N LEU A 159 2.05 15.53 90.18
CA LEU A 159 3.03 15.13 89.17
C LEU A 159 3.54 13.72 89.53
N PRO A 160 3.47 12.74 88.63
CA PRO A 160 4.07 11.43 88.83
C PRO A 160 5.60 11.54 89.02
N ASP A 161 6.16 10.67 89.87
CA ASP A 161 7.61 10.60 90.10
C ASP A 161 8.37 10.04 88.88
N ASP A 162 7.67 9.33 87.98
CA ASP A 162 8.21 8.80 86.73
C ASP A 162 7.30 9.14 85.54
N LEU A 163 7.85 9.88 84.57
CA LEU A 163 7.18 10.27 83.33
C LEU A 163 7.70 9.48 82.11
N SER A 164 8.57 8.49 82.31
CA SER A 164 9.23 7.73 81.23
C SER A 164 8.25 6.96 80.33
N GLY A 165 7.06 6.63 80.82
CA GLY A 165 5.98 5.99 80.05
C GLY A 165 4.98 6.96 79.40
N VAL A 166 5.16 8.27 79.54
CA VAL A 166 4.19 9.28 79.09
C VAL A 166 4.56 9.78 77.70
N LEU A 167 3.67 9.58 76.73
CA LEU A 167 3.84 10.07 75.38
C LEU A 167 3.31 11.52 75.29
N VAL A 168 4.14 12.44 74.79
CA VAL A 168 3.73 13.84 74.54
C VAL A 168 3.38 13.99 73.06
N PHE A 169 2.16 14.42 72.78
CA PHE A 169 1.69 14.64 71.42
C PHE A 169 0.80 15.87 71.35
N SER A 170 0.80 16.54 70.20
CA SER A 170 -0.02 17.73 70.00
C SER A 170 -1.50 17.37 69.97
N ASN A 171 -2.34 18.15 70.64
CA ASN A 171 -3.81 18.02 70.58
C ASN A 171 -4.36 18.06 69.15
N LYS A 172 -3.67 18.72 68.22
CA LYS A 172 -4.04 18.71 66.80
C LYS A 172 -3.95 17.29 66.20
N VAL A 173 -2.88 16.57 66.51
CA VAL A 173 -2.64 15.20 66.01
C VAL A 173 -3.65 14.22 66.60
N ILE A 174 -4.03 14.38 67.87
CA ILE A 174 -5.11 13.57 68.48
C ILE A 174 -6.43 13.79 67.77
N ASN A 175 -6.78 15.05 67.52
CA ASN A 175 -8.05 15.40 66.92
C ASN A 175 -8.12 14.89 65.48
N GLN A 176 -7.03 15.03 64.73
CA GLN A 176 -6.89 14.42 63.40
C GLN A 176 -7.04 12.90 63.47
N LEU A 177 -6.32 12.21 64.37
CA LEU A 177 -6.44 10.77 64.52
C LEU A 177 -7.88 10.34 64.89
N LYS A 178 -8.55 11.08 65.78
CA LYS A 178 -9.97 10.85 66.12
C LYS A 178 -10.89 11.04 64.92
N GLU A 179 -10.61 11.99 64.04
CA GLU A 179 -11.35 12.22 62.80
C GLU A 179 -11.10 11.08 61.80
N THR A 180 -9.84 10.71 61.58
CA THR A 180 -9.45 9.58 60.73
C THR A 180 -10.06 8.26 61.21
N ILE A 181 -10.11 8.03 62.52
CA ILE A 181 -10.79 6.84 63.10
C ILE A 181 -12.30 6.88 62.81
N LYS A 182 -12.94 8.05 62.84
CA LYS A 182 -14.36 8.18 62.47
C LYS A 182 -14.53 7.88 60.99
N ASP A 183 -13.70 8.45 60.12
CA ASP A 183 -13.77 8.24 58.68
C ASP A 183 -13.59 6.75 58.33
N HIS A 184 -12.54 6.11 58.85
CA HIS A 184 -12.34 4.67 58.65
C HIS A 184 -13.50 3.81 59.18
N ASN A 185 -14.13 4.20 60.29
CA ASN A 185 -15.32 3.50 60.77
C ASN A 185 -16.50 3.68 59.81
N THR A 186 -16.73 4.89 59.28
CA THR A 186 -17.79 5.13 58.29
C THR A 186 -17.54 4.35 57.00
N GLU A 187 -16.31 4.32 56.53
CA GLU A 187 -15.88 3.58 55.35
C GLU A 187 -16.02 2.07 55.56
N THR A 188 -15.59 1.54 56.70
CA THR A 188 -15.76 0.12 57.06
C THR A 188 -17.23 -0.28 57.07
N VAL A 189 -18.11 0.58 57.59
CA VAL A 189 -19.56 0.35 57.57
C VAL A 189 -20.11 0.38 56.15
N ALA A 190 -19.67 1.32 55.30
CA ALA A 190 -20.07 1.40 53.90
C ALA A 190 -19.63 0.16 53.11
N LEU A 191 -18.37 -0.26 53.25
CA LEU A 191 -17.83 -1.46 52.61
C LEU A 191 -18.56 -2.73 53.06
N LYS A 192 -18.89 -2.85 54.35
CA LYS A 192 -19.71 -3.97 54.86
C LYS A 192 -21.11 -4.00 54.26
N LYS A 193 -21.72 -2.84 53.97
CA LYS A 193 -23.02 -2.78 53.26
C LYS A 193 -22.88 -3.25 51.81
N LEU A 194 -21.90 -2.70 51.09
CA LEU A 194 -21.61 -3.09 49.71
C LEU A 194 -21.32 -4.59 49.58
N GLN A 195 -20.51 -5.15 50.48
CA GLN A 195 -20.21 -6.58 50.50
C GLN A 195 -21.47 -7.42 50.71
N LYS A 196 -22.42 -6.98 51.54
CA LYS A 196 -23.69 -7.67 51.74
C LYS A 196 -24.58 -7.61 50.50
N GLU A 197 -24.60 -6.48 49.80
CA GLU A 197 -25.35 -6.30 48.55
C GLU A 197 -24.77 -7.19 47.44
N LEU A 198 -23.46 -7.16 47.22
CA LEU A 198 -22.78 -8.01 46.26
C LEU A 198 -22.99 -9.51 46.54
N LYS A 199 -23.00 -9.93 47.81
CA LYS A 199 -23.32 -11.32 48.17
C LYS A 199 -24.75 -11.70 47.81
N LYS A 200 -25.73 -10.80 48.01
CA LYS A 200 -27.11 -11.05 47.60
C LYS A 200 -27.22 -11.17 46.08
N GLU A 201 -26.58 -10.24 45.36
CA GLU A 201 -26.56 -10.23 43.90
C GLU A 201 -25.91 -11.49 43.33
N HIS A 202 -24.78 -11.92 43.90
CA HIS A 202 -24.12 -13.16 43.51
C HIS A 202 -25.05 -14.38 43.69
N ILE A 203 -25.74 -14.48 44.82
CA ILE A 203 -26.70 -15.57 45.07
C ILE A 203 -27.86 -15.53 44.07
N THR A 204 -28.38 -14.34 43.72
CA THR A 204 -29.45 -14.22 42.72
C THR A 204 -28.95 -14.62 41.34
N LEU A 205 -27.77 -14.16 40.91
CA LEU A 205 -27.19 -14.51 39.62
C LEU A 205 -26.91 -16.01 39.50
N VAL A 206 -26.41 -16.65 40.56
CA VAL A 206 -26.20 -18.11 40.58
C VAL A 206 -27.52 -18.87 40.42
N ARG A 207 -28.59 -18.44 41.11
CA ARG A 207 -29.92 -19.05 40.95
C ARG A 207 -30.48 -18.85 39.54
N GLU A 208 -30.34 -17.65 38.97
CA GLU A 208 -30.79 -17.40 37.61
C GLU A 208 -29.99 -18.20 36.57
N ARG A 209 -28.66 -18.29 36.74
CA ARG A 209 -27.80 -19.12 35.90
C ARG A 209 -28.29 -20.56 35.90
N LYS A 210 -28.52 -21.14 37.08
CA LYS A 210 -29.04 -22.51 37.20
C LYS A 210 -30.42 -22.68 36.54
N SER A 211 -31.29 -21.67 36.66
CA SER A 211 -32.60 -21.70 35.97
C SER A 211 -32.47 -21.60 34.46
N ARG A 212 -31.51 -20.82 33.93
CA ARG A 212 -31.24 -20.72 32.50
C ARG A 212 -30.62 -22.01 31.96
N GLU A 213 -29.67 -22.60 32.68
CA GLU A 213 -29.07 -23.90 32.34
C GLU A 213 -30.15 -24.99 32.23
N SER A 214 -31.05 -25.10 33.22
CA SER A 214 -32.17 -26.05 33.16
C SER A 214 -33.12 -25.78 31.97
N LYS A 215 -33.37 -24.53 31.60
CA LYS A 215 -34.16 -24.20 30.41
C LYS A 215 -33.45 -24.55 29.11
N ILE A 216 -32.12 -24.43 29.07
CA ILE A 216 -31.31 -24.84 27.91
C ILE A 216 -31.40 -26.36 27.77
N GLU A 217 -31.20 -27.10 28.85
CA GLU A 217 -31.36 -28.57 28.86
C GLU A 217 -32.76 -29.00 28.39
N ASP A 218 -33.82 -28.34 28.88
CA ASP A 218 -35.20 -28.62 28.44
C ASP A 218 -35.40 -28.32 26.93
N LEU A 219 -34.79 -27.25 26.42
CA LEU A 219 -34.88 -26.87 25.01
C LEU A 219 -34.06 -27.81 24.13
N GLU A 220 -32.87 -28.22 24.55
CA GLU A 220 -32.04 -29.21 23.87
C GLU A 220 -32.78 -30.54 23.77
N GLN A 221 -33.39 -31.01 24.85
CA GLN A 221 -34.22 -32.22 24.84
C GLN A 221 -35.40 -32.08 23.87
N ARG A 222 -36.09 -30.93 23.88
CA ARG A 222 -37.18 -30.68 22.93
C ARG A 222 -36.71 -30.64 21.49
N VAL A 223 -35.51 -30.13 21.21
CA VAL A 223 -34.92 -30.15 19.86
C VAL A 223 -34.64 -31.58 19.44
N ILE A 224 -34.04 -32.39 20.31
CA ILE A 224 -33.80 -33.82 20.09
C ILE A 224 -35.13 -34.52 19.78
N ASP A 225 -36.16 -34.33 20.62
CA ASP A 225 -37.48 -34.95 20.43
C ASP A 225 -38.11 -34.55 19.09
N VAL A 226 -38.04 -33.27 18.72
CA VAL A 226 -38.58 -32.78 17.44
C VAL A 226 -37.78 -33.32 16.26
N GLN A 227 -36.46 -33.38 16.36
CA GLN A 227 -35.59 -33.93 15.31
C GLN A 227 -35.84 -35.43 15.13
N MET A 228 -35.93 -36.19 16.22
CA MET A 228 -36.26 -37.62 16.19
C MET A 228 -37.66 -37.87 15.65
N LEU A 229 -38.65 -37.04 15.99
CA LEU A 229 -40.03 -37.20 15.50
C LEU A 229 -40.18 -36.82 14.02
N LYS A 230 -39.46 -35.80 13.53
CA LYS A 230 -39.55 -35.35 12.14
C LYS A 230 -38.69 -36.18 11.18
N PHE A 231 -37.51 -36.59 11.62
CA PHE A 231 -36.48 -37.16 10.73
C PHE A 231 -36.01 -38.55 11.13
N GLY A 232 -36.38 -39.05 12.32
CA GLY A 232 -35.96 -40.37 12.82
C GLY A 232 -34.47 -40.46 13.20
N GLN A 233 -33.73 -39.37 13.04
CA GLN A 233 -32.29 -39.27 13.29
C GLN A 233 -31.94 -37.84 13.72
N MET A 234 -30.88 -37.69 14.52
CA MET A 234 -30.28 -36.39 14.83
C MET A 234 -29.66 -35.79 13.58
N ILE A 235 -30.17 -34.62 13.17
CA ILE A 235 -29.61 -33.87 12.03
C ILE A 235 -28.66 -32.81 12.58
N ASP A 236 -27.45 -32.80 12.04
CA ASP A 236 -26.53 -31.70 12.21
C ASP A 236 -27.00 -30.51 11.35
N LEU A 237 -27.60 -29.53 12.02
CA LEU A 237 -28.16 -28.34 11.37
C LEU A 237 -27.07 -27.46 10.77
N GLU A 238 -25.84 -27.49 11.30
CA GLU A 238 -24.74 -26.68 10.77
C GLU A 238 -24.31 -27.18 9.37
N VAL A 239 -24.24 -28.50 9.20
CA VAL A 239 -23.94 -29.10 7.90
C VAL A 239 -25.05 -28.80 6.90
N LEU A 240 -26.32 -28.85 7.32
CA LEU A 240 -27.46 -28.53 6.45
C LEU A 240 -27.46 -27.05 6.02
N ASP A 241 -27.14 -26.13 6.94
CA ASP A 241 -27.03 -24.71 6.63
C ASP A 241 -25.84 -24.42 5.70
N THR A 242 -24.71 -25.12 5.85
CA THR A 242 -23.59 -24.99 4.89
C THR A 242 -23.96 -25.49 3.50
N MET A 243 -24.78 -26.54 3.38
CA MET A 243 -25.25 -27.04 2.08
C MET A 243 -26.26 -26.07 1.42
N ASN A 244 -27.17 -25.47 2.20
CA ASN A 244 -28.07 -24.44 1.70
C ASN A 244 -27.30 -23.18 1.26
N ALA A 245 -26.32 -22.73 2.05
CA ALA A 245 -25.46 -21.60 1.69
C ALA A 245 -24.66 -21.86 0.39
N LYS A 246 -24.20 -23.09 0.15
CA LYS A 246 -23.55 -23.48 -1.11
C LYS A 246 -24.50 -23.37 -2.30
N LYS A 247 -25.75 -23.80 -2.14
CA LYS A 247 -26.77 -23.70 -3.20
C LYS A 247 -27.08 -22.24 -3.56
N ASP A 248 -27.24 -21.38 -2.56
CA ASP A 248 -27.47 -19.94 -2.77
C ASP A 248 -26.23 -19.29 -3.43
N ASN A 249 -25.01 -19.73 -3.08
CA ASN A 249 -23.78 -19.27 -3.72
C ASN A 249 -23.69 -19.70 -5.20
N GLU A 250 -24.07 -20.93 -5.51
CA GLU A 250 -24.15 -21.42 -6.89
C GLU A 250 -25.17 -20.64 -7.72
N GLU A 251 -26.33 -20.32 -7.15
CA GLU A 251 -27.35 -19.51 -7.82
C GLU A 251 -26.83 -18.10 -8.11
N LEU A 252 -26.14 -17.47 -7.15
CA LEU A 252 -25.50 -16.16 -7.33
C LEU A 252 -24.40 -16.19 -8.41
N ARG A 253 -23.59 -17.26 -8.46
CA ARG A 253 -22.58 -17.46 -9.52
C ARG A 253 -23.21 -17.59 -10.89
N LEU A 254 -24.34 -18.29 -11.00
CA LEU A 254 -25.09 -18.41 -12.25
C LEU A 254 -25.64 -17.04 -12.69
N GLN A 255 -26.21 -16.27 -11.75
CA GLN A 255 -26.69 -14.92 -12.02
C GLN A 255 -25.55 -14.00 -12.48
N LEU A 256 -24.40 -14.04 -11.82
CA LEU A 256 -23.21 -13.28 -12.23
C LEU A 256 -22.79 -13.63 -13.66
N ARG A 257 -22.71 -14.93 -13.99
CA ARG A 257 -22.35 -15.40 -15.34
C ARG A 257 -23.33 -14.93 -16.41
N THR A 258 -24.64 -14.94 -16.11
CA THR A 258 -25.65 -14.41 -17.03
C THR A 258 -25.54 -12.90 -17.23
N GLN A 259 -25.25 -12.15 -16.17
CA GLN A 259 -25.00 -10.71 -16.24
C GLN A 259 -23.72 -10.39 -17.03
N GLU A 260 -22.63 -11.11 -16.80
CA GLU A 260 -21.39 -10.96 -17.55
C GLU A 260 -21.59 -11.23 -19.05
N ALA A 261 -22.38 -12.25 -19.40
CA ALA A 261 -22.71 -12.54 -20.80
C ALA A 261 -23.56 -11.42 -21.45
N GLN A 262 -24.50 -10.83 -20.71
CA GLN A 262 -25.28 -9.68 -21.18
C GLN A 262 -24.37 -8.46 -21.38
N ASN A 263 -23.53 -8.15 -20.40
CA ASN A 263 -22.57 -7.04 -20.45
C ASN A 263 -21.59 -7.21 -21.62
N ALA A 264 -21.05 -8.42 -21.83
CA ALA A 264 -20.18 -8.73 -22.96
C ALA A 264 -20.89 -8.53 -24.31
N ALA A 265 -22.16 -8.92 -24.42
CA ALA A 265 -22.97 -8.68 -25.60
C ALA A 265 -23.22 -7.19 -25.85
N GLU A 266 -23.45 -6.40 -24.79
CA GLU A 266 -23.57 -4.94 -24.90
C GLU A 266 -22.26 -4.29 -25.34
N VAL A 267 -21.13 -4.65 -24.74
CA VAL A 267 -19.80 -4.18 -25.16
C VAL A 267 -19.54 -4.50 -26.62
N SER A 268 -19.90 -5.71 -27.09
CA SER A 268 -19.76 -6.07 -28.51
C SER A 268 -20.63 -5.20 -29.43
N LYS A 269 -21.87 -4.88 -29.01
CA LYS A 269 -22.75 -3.96 -29.77
C LYS A 269 -22.15 -2.55 -29.84
N TRP A 270 -21.64 -2.03 -28.72
CA TRP A 270 -21.02 -0.71 -28.66
C TRP A 270 -19.74 -0.64 -29.49
N ASN A 271 -18.89 -1.66 -29.44
CA ASN A 271 -17.69 -1.75 -30.27
C ASN A 271 -18.04 -1.74 -31.76
N ARG A 272 -19.05 -2.50 -32.19
CA ARG A 272 -19.52 -2.45 -33.59
C ARG A 272 -20.04 -1.07 -33.98
N LEU A 273 -20.71 -0.36 -33.07
CA LEU A 273 -21.18 0.98 -33.36
C LEU A 273 -20.01 1.96 -33.48
N ILE A 274 -18.99 1.81 -32.63
CA ILE A 274 -17.75 2.57 -32.69
C ILE A 274 -17.06 2.30 -34.04
N ASP A 275 -16.87 1.04 -34.44
CA ASP A 275 -16.24 0.68 -35.71
C ASP A 275 -16.99 1.29 -36.90
N ASN A 276 -18.33 1.19 -36.91
CA ASN A 276 -19.16 1.82 -37.94
C ASN A 276 -18.98 3.35 -37.99
N SER A 277 -18.86 4.00 -36.83
CA SER A 277 -18.64 5.44 -36.75
C SER A 277 -17.22 5.83 -37.22
N ILE A 278 -16.21 5.02 -36.90
CA ILE A 278 -14.84 5.16 -37.39
C ILE A 278 -14.82 5.05 -38.92
N ASP A 279 -15.52 4.06 -39.49
CA ASP A 279 -15.63 3.88 -40.95
C ASP A 279 -16.36 5.05 -41.64
N GLN A 280 -17.35 5.66 -40.98
CA GLN A 280 -18.01 6.85 -41.50
C GLN A 280 -17.07 8.05 -41.51
N ILE A 281 -16.32 8.27 -40.42
CA ILE A 281 -15.32 9.34 -40.34
C ILE A 281 -14.23 9.11 -41.39
N ALA A 282 -13.72 7.89 -41.54
CA ALA A 282 -12.71 7.56 -42.54
C ALA A 282 -13.19 7.82 -43.97
N ARG A 283 -14.46 7.48 -44.29
CA ARG A 283 -15.08 7.80 -45.59
C ARG A 283 -15.19 9.31 -45.81
N ALA A 284 -15.71 10.05 -44.83
CA ALA A 284 -15.82 11.51 -44.91
C ALA A 284 -14.44 12.17 -45.07
N MET A 285 -13.41 11.70 -44.34
CA MET A 285 -12.04 12.17 -44.49
C MET A 285 -11.49 11.92 -45.90
N LYS A 286 -11.77 10.74 -46.48
CA LYS A 286 -11.35 10.41 -47.84
C LYS A 286 -12.04 11.29 -48.90
N GLU A 287 -13.34 11.53 -48.75
CA GLU A 287 -14.10 12.43 -49.63
C GLU A 287 -13.61 13.87 -49.52
N HIS A 288 -13.39 14.36 -48.29
CA HIS A 288 -12.83 15.69 -48.05
C HIS A 288 -11.43 15.84 -48.65
N ALA A 289 -10.55 14.84 -48.50
CA ALA A 289 -9.23 14.83 -49.10
C ALA A 289 -9.29 14.84 -50.64
N ALA A 290 -10.22 14.09 -51.24
CA ALA A 290 -10.43 14.09 -52.69
C ALA A 290 -10.91 15.45 -53.21
N CYS A 291 -11.87 16.08 -52.53
CA CYS A 291 -12.30 17.44 -52.85
C CYS A 291 -11.14 18.43 -52.74
N LEU A 292 -10.31 18.30 -51.71
CA LEU A 292 -9.14 19.16 -51.51
C LEU A 292 -8.12 19.01 -52.65
N HIS A 293 -7.87 17.78 -53.11
CA HIS A 293 -7.05 17.53 -54.30
C HIS A 293 -7.63 18.19 -55.56
N VAL A 294 -8.93 18.04 -55.82
CA VAL A 294 -9.59 18.70 -56.96
C VAL A 294 -9.48 20.23 -56.86
N THR A 295 -9.63 20.80 -55.66
CA THR A 295 -9.44 22.24 -55.48
C THR A 295 -8.01 22.70 -55.74
N ALA A 296 -7.01 21.88 -55.38
CA ALA A 296 -5.61 22.16 -55.67
C ALA A 296 -5.33 22.13 -57.19
N ASP A 297 -5.85 21.12 -57.90
CA ASP A 297 -5.70 21.00 -59.36
C ASP A 297 -6.37 22.18 -60.10
N LEU A 298 -7.57 22.57 -59.66
CA LEU A 298 -8.26 23.75 -60.21
C LEU A 298 -7.49 25.04 -59.95
N GLN A 299 -6.92 25.19 -58.75
CA GLN A 299 -6.05 26.34 -58.43
C GLN A 299 -4.81 26.39 -59.33
N GLU A 300 -4.20 25.23 -59.63
CA GLU A 300 -3.07 25.14 -60.55
C GLU A 300 -3.48 25.50 -61.98
N SER A 301 -4.62 25.00 -62.45
CA SER A 301 -5.17 25.32 -63.77
C SER A 301 -5.50 26.81 -63.92
N ILE A 302 -6.12 27.43 -62.90
CA ILE A 302 -6.36 28.88 -62.85
C ILE A 302 -5.02 29.64 -62.91
N ARG A 303 -4.00 29.19 -62.18
CA ARG A 303 -2.68 29.80 -62.18
C ARG A 303 -2.01 29.71 -63.57
N LEU A 304 -2.11 28.57 -64.25
CA LEU A 304 -1.63 28.37 -65.62
C LEU A 304 -2.39 29.23 -66.63
N LEU A 305 -3.71 29.31 -66.53
CA LEU A 305 -4.53 30.12 -67.41
C LEU A 305 -4.23 31.61 -67.23
N ASN A 306 -4.08 32.09 -65.99
CA ASN A 306 -3.65 33.46 -65.71
C ASN A 306 -2.28 33.76 -66.33
N LYS A 307 -1.33 32.82 -66.24
CA LYS A 307 -0.02 32.94 -66.92
C LYS A 307 -0.16 33.02 -68.44
N ASN A 308 -1.02 32.19 -69.04
CA ASN A 308 -1.27 32.19 -70.48
C ASN A 308 -2.02 33.45 -70.95
N MET A 309 -2.96 33.96 -70.16
CA MET A 309 -3.63 35.23 -70.44
C MET A 309 -2.65 36.40 -70.39
N GLN A 310 -1.76 36.45 -69.40
CA GLN A 310 -0.67 37.43 -69.37
C GLN A 310 0.21 37.34 -70.63
N GLN A 311 0.54 36.13 -71.08
CA GLN A 311 1.32 35.93 -72.32
C GLN A 311 0.55 36.39 -73.59
N LYS A 312 -0.74 36.08 -73.69
CA LYS A 312 -1.57 36.49 -74.84
C LYS A 312 -1.86 37.98 -74.87
N ALA A 313 -2.09 38.61 -73.71
CA ALA A 313 -2.21 40.06 -73.60
C ALA A 313 -0.93 40.79 -74.04
N GLY A 314 0.25 40.18 -73.87
CA GLY A 314 1.51 40.68 -74.41
C GLY A 314 1.69 40.49 -75.93
N SER A 315 0.84 39.71 -76.61
CA SER A 315 1.01 39.33 -78.02
C SER A 315 0.20 40.21 -79.00
N THR A 316 -0.84 40.90 -78.55
CA THR A 316 -1.83 41.53 -79.45
C THR A 316 -1.50 42.95 -79.93
N TYR A 317 -0.32 43.49 -79.66
CA TYR A 317 0.15 44.69 -80.36
C TYR A 317 1.68 44.69 -80.47
N ARG A 318 2.22 43.73 -81.23
CA ARG A 318 3.62 43.70 -81.62
C ARG A 318 3.75 44.27 -83.03
N ASP A 319 4.09 45.55 -83.12
CA ASP A 319 4.60 46.11 -84.37
C ASP A 319 5.96 45.47 -84.65
N VAL A 320 5.97 44.47 -85.54
CA VAL A 320 7.15 43.65 -85.89
C VAL A 320 8.32 44.53 -86.33
N PHE A 321 8.05 45.72 -86.88
CA PHE A 321 9.09 46.67 -87.25
C PHE A 321 9.73 47.33 -86.01
N VAL A 322 8.93 47.64 -84.98
CA VAL A 322 9.42 48.19 -83.71
C VAL A 322 10.16 47.13 -82.90
N GLU A 323 9.68 45.89 -82.85
CA GLU A 323 10.38 44.79 -82.19
C GLU A 323 11.67 44.41 -82.92
N LYS A 324 11.68 44.35 -84.25
CA LYS A 324 12.92 44.06 -84.99
C LYS A 324 13.94 45.17 -84.82
N LYS A 325 13.51 46.44 -84.82
CA LYS A 325 14.37 47.59 -84.53
C LYS A 325 14.85 47.61 -83.07
N LYS A 326 14.00 47.26 -82.10
CA LYS A 326 14.40 47.10 -80.69
C LYS A 326 15.36 45.93 -80.51
N ALA A 327 15.10 44.79 -81.13
CA ALA A 327 15.96 43.62 -81.09
C ALA A 327 17.31 43.88 -81.78
N GLU A 328 17.35 44.63 -82.89
CA GLU A 328 18.60 45.09 -83.51
C GLU A 328 19.35 46.06 -82.61
N LEU A 329 18.64 46.99 -81.94
CA LEU A 329 19.26 47.91 -80.99
C LEU A 329 19.78 47.18 -79.75
N GLU A 330 19.02 46.22 -79.22
CA GLU A 330 19.41 45.36 -78.09
C GLU A 330 20.56 44.44 -78.47
N TYR A 331 20.55 43.84 -79.67
CA TYR A 331 21.65 43.04 -80.19
C TYR A 331 22.91 43.88 -80.37
N ASN A 332 22.80 45.07 -80.96
CA ASN A 332 23.92 46.00 -81.08
C ASN A 332 24.41 46.49 -79.72
N HIS A 333 23.52 46.69 -78.75
CA HIS A 333 23.88 47.06 -77.39
C HIS A 333 24.58 45.91 -76.66
N LEU A 334 24.04 44.69 -76.71
CA LEU A 334 24.66 43.50 -76.16
C LEU A 334 26.01 43.22 -76.82
N SER A 335 26.12 43.34 -78.14
CA SER A 335 27.37 43.16 -78.87
C SER A 335 28.43 44.17 -78.41
N LYS A 336 28.05 45.44 -78.21
CA LYS A 336 28.94 46.46 -77.63
C LYS A 336 29.33 46.14 -76.18
N VAL A 337 28.38 45.68 -75.35
CA VAL A 337 28.65 45.30 -73.95
C VAL A 337 29.57 44.09 -73.89
N VAL A 338 29.35 43.07 -74.72
CA VAL A 338 30.19 41.88 -74.80
C VAL A 338 31.59 42.22 -75.31
N ALA A 339 31.72 43.08 -76.32
CA ALA A 339 33.03 43.56 -76.77
C ALA A 339 33.76 44.37 -75.69
N ALA A 340 33.04 45.24 -74.96
CA ALA A 340 33.60 46.00 -73.84
C ALA A 340 34.02 45.11 -72.67
N GLN A 341 33.19 44.11 -72.33
CA GLN A 341 33.51 43.10 -71.31
C GLN A 341 34.69 42.22 -71.75
N GLY A 342 34.77 41.85 -73.03
CA GLY A 342 35.91 41.12 -73.60
C GLY A 342 37.22 41.88 -73.47
N ASN A 343 37.24 43.16 -73.89
CA ASN A 343 38.40 44.03 -73.71
C ASN A 343 38.77 44.19 -72.22
N ARG A 344 37.77 44.29 -71.34
CA ARG A 344 38.02 44.38 -69.89
C ARG A 344 38.61 43.09 -69.34
N ILE A 345 38.15 41.93 -69.82
CA ILE A 345 38.70 40.63 -69.45
C ILE A 345 40.13 40.48 -69.95
N GLU A 346 40.47 40.93 -71.16
CA GLU A 346 41.85 40.92 -71.66
C GLU A 346 42.77 41.80 -70.83
N ILE A 347 42.33 43.02 -70.48
CA ILE A 347 43.09 43.92 -69.59
C ILE A 347 43.29 43.27 -68.22
N LEU A 348 42.23 42.72 -67.62
CA LEU A 348 42.31 42.04 -66.33
C LEU A 348 43.21 40.81 -66.39
N ASN A 349 43.23 40.07 -67.49
CA ASN A 349 44.14 38.93 -67.68
C ASN A 349 45.60 39.39 -67.80
N GLN A 350 45.87 40.52 -68.48
CA GLN A 350 47.21 41.10 -68.52
C GLN A 350 47.66 41.61 -67.14
N GLU A 351 46.75 42.22 -66.38
CA GLU A 351 46.99 42.64 -64.99
C GLU A 351 47.23 41.43 -64.08
N LEU A 352 46.43 40.36 -64.20
CA LEU A 352 46.63 39.12 -63.45
C LEU A 352 47.96 38.44 -63.81
N LEU A 353 48.37 38.45 -65.08
CA LEU A 353 49.68 37.95 -65.50
C LEU A 353 50.82 38.81 -64.93
N SER A 354 50.64 40.12 -64.89
CA SER A 354 51.61 41.04 -64.29
C SER A 354 51.72 40.80 -62.77
N ILE A 355 50.58 40.67 -62.08
CA ILE A 355 50.52 40.35 -60.65
C ILE A 355 51.08 38.95 -60.37
N GLN A 356 50.83 37.94 -61.21
CA GLN A 356 51.43 36.62 -61.06
C GLN A 356 52.95 36.65 -61.25
N ASN A 357 53.44 37.42 -62.22
CA ASN A 357 54.88 37.59 -62.42
C ASN A 357 55.53 38.37 -61.28
N ASP A 358 54.87 39.40 -60.75
CA ASP A 358 55.37 40.16 -59.60
C ASP A 358 55.30 39.35 -58.31
N ARG A 359 54.27 38.51 -58.12
CA ARG A 359 54.18 37.57 -57.00
C ARG A 359 55.26 36.49 -57.08
N ARG A 360 55.61 36.00 -58.27
CA ARG A 360 56.77 35.08 -58.46
C ARG A 360 58.11 35.76 -58.18
N LYS A 361 58.23 37.08 -58.33
CA LYS A 361 59.44 37.84 -57.96
C LYS A 361 59.52 38.12 -56.45
N LEU A 362 58.37 38.29 -55.79
CA LEU A 362 58.27 38.53 -54.34
C LEU A 362 58.37 37.23 -53.51
N PHE A 363 58.11 36.08 -54.12
CA PHE A 363 58.34 34.74 -53.55
C PHE A 363 59.15 33.88 -54.55
N PRO A 364 60.47 34.09 -54.63
CA PRO A 364 61.36 33.26 -55.45
C PRO A 364 61.49 31.82 -54.95
#